data_AF-A0ABD3MCF9-F1
#
_entry.id   AF-A0ABD3MCF9-F1
#
_cell.length_a   1.000
_cell.length_b   1.000
_cell.length_c   1.000
_cell.angle_alpha   90.00
_cell.angle_beta   90.00
_cell.angle_gamma   90.00
#
_symmetry.space_group_name_H-M   'P 1'
#
loop_
_entity.id
_entity.type
_entity.pdbx_description
1 polymer ?
#
loop_
_entity_poly.entity_id
_entity_poly.type
_entity_poly.pdbx_seq_one_letter_code
_entity_poly.pdbx_strand_id
1 'polypeptide(L)'
;MSDKSPSLIELPDISPKTFMALLLYIYGYKLPDLGNDISQIRRVLEAADKYGVTNLKLEAEVCYASSLSLTLENVLEHLSFAEAKNCAYLKEKAVDFIIRNTTEIIKRKTITTTSEGPSMSDILAAVARSQDEKKAEKELCAMSINELRHRAHEKGLDVDGSREMLVSTLESST
;
A
#
# COMPACT_ATOMS: atom_id res chain seq x y z
N MET A 1 -39.09 -13.09 -17.84
CA MET A 1 -38.17 -14.11 -17.30
C MET A 1 -37.81 -13.66 -15.89
N SER A 2 -38.00 -14.52 -14.90
CA SER A 2 -38.09 -14.13 -13.49
C SER A 2 -36.69 -14.06 -12.86
N ASP A 3 -36.08 -12.87 -12.81
CA ASP A 3 -34.90 -12.60 -11.98
C ASP A 3 -35.31 -12.58 -10.51
N LYS A 4 -35.32 -13.76 -9.88
CA LYS A 4 -35.30 -13.86 -8.41
C LYS A 4 -33.85 -13.65 -7.98
N SER A 5 -33.50 -12.42 -7.63
CA SER A 5 -32.28 -12.15 -6.88
C SER A 5 -32.25 -13.07 -5.65
N PRO A 6 -31.16 -13.83 -5.39
CA PRO A 6 -31.09 -14.68 -4.21
C PRO A 6 -31.17 -13.82 -2.95
N SER A 7 -32.17 -14.09 -2.10
CA SER A 7 -32.43 -13.33 -0.87
C SER A 7 -31.36 -13.53 0.22
N LEU A 8 -30.45 -14.49 0.02
CA LEU A 8 -29.39 -14.86 0.95
C LEU A 8 -28.05 -14.83 0.22
N ILE A 9 -27.13 -14.01 0.73
CA ILE A 9 -25.75 -13.94 0.26
C ILE A 9 -24.88 -14.49 1.38
N GLU A 10 -24.22 -15.62 1.13
CA GLU A 10 -23.28 -16.22 2.06
C GLU A 10 -21.89 -15.62 1.87
N LEU A 11 -21.25 -15.21 2.96
CA LEU A 11 -19.91 -14.60 2.96
C LEU A 11 -18.96 -15.46 3.82
N PRO A 12 -18.35 -16.52 3.25
CA PRO A 12 -17.58 -17.50 4.03
C PRO A 12 -16.24 -16.99 4.54
N ASP A 13 -15.57 -16.08 3.82
CA ASP A 13 -14.18 -15.70 4.10
C ASP A 13 -14.05 -14.37 4.86
N ILE A 14 -15.05 -13.96 5.64
CA ILE A 14 -14.97 -12.72 6.42
C ILE A 14 -15.37 -12.93 7.88
N SER A 15 -14.57 -12.35 8.78
CA SER A 15 -14.93 -12.31 10.18
C SER A 15 -16.18 -11.42 10.38
N PRO A 16 -17.17 -11.86 11.17
CA PRO A 16 -18.36 -11.05 11.44
C PRO A 16 -18.04 -9.65 11.96
N LYS A 17 -16.97 -9.51 12.76
CA LYS A 17 -16.51 -8.21 13.28
C LYS A 17 -16.00 -7.29 12.17
N THR A 18 -15.20 -7.82 11.26
CA THR A 18 -14.66 -7.07 10.11
C THR A 18 -15.77 -6.65 9.17
N PHE A 19 -16.73 -7.54 8.89
CA PHE A 19 -17.87 -7.21 8.04
C PHE A 19 -18.78 -6.15 8.67
N MET A 20 -19.00 -6.24 9.98
CA MET A 20 -19.75 -5.21 10.72
C MET A 20 -19.07 -3.84 10.64
N ALA A 21 -17.75 -3.77 10.79
CA ALA A 21 -17.00 -2.52 10.64
C ALA A 21 -17.12 -1.94 9.22
N LEU A 22 -17.04 -2.80 8.20
CA LEU A 22 -17.20 -2.41 6.80
C LEU A 22 -18.62 -1.90 6.52
N LEU A 23 -19.66 -2.58 7.02
CA LEU A 23 -21.04 -2.11 6.91
C LEU A 23 -21.23 -0.77 7.60
N LEU A 24 -20.76 -0.62 8.84
CA LEU A 24 -20.86 0.65 9.57
C LEU A 24 -20.26 1.81 8.76
N TYR A 25 -19.10 1.59 8.13
CA TYR A 25 -18.48 2.56 7.24
C TYR A 25 -19.37 2.93 6.05
N ILE A 26 -19.92 1.92 5.36
CA ILE A 26 -20.83 2.14 4.22
C ILE A 26 -22.07 2.93 4.65
N TYR A 27 -22.60 2.66 5.84
CA TYR A 27 -23.73 3.39 6.41
C TYR A 27 -23.36 4.78 6.97
N GLY A 28 -22.12 5.25 6.78
CA GLY A 28 -21.67 6.59 7.14
C GLY A 28 -21.25 6.76 8.60
N TYR A 29 -21.11 5.66 9.35
CA TYR A 29 -20.48 5.72 10.66
C TYR A 29 -18.97 5.83 10.48
N LYS A 30 -18.35 6.69 11.29
CA LYS A 30 -16.89 6.70 11.42
C LYS A 30 -16.47 5.31 11.89
N LEU A 31 -15.40 4.78 11.29
CA LEU A 31 -14.85 3.53 11.77
C LEU A 31 -14.57 3.69 13.27
N PRO A 32 -15.07 2.77 14.12
CA PRO A 32 -14.56 2.71 15.48
C PRO A 32 -13.04 2.60 15.34
N ASP A 33 -12.32 3.41 16.11
CA ASP A 33 -10.86 3.45 16.17
C ASP A 33 -10.39 2.00 15.97
N LEU A 34 -9.67 1.69 14.88
CA LEU A 34 -9.42 0.31 14.43
C LEU A 34 -8.69 -0.55 15.48
N GLY A 35 -8.49 -0.01 16.67
CA GLY A 35 -7.71 -0.50 17.75
C GLY A 35 -6.26 -0.34 17.37
N ASN A 36 -5.42 -0.31 18.39
CA ASN A 36 -3.99 -0.51 18.20
C ASN A 36 -3.65 -1.96 17.77
N ASP A 37 -4.66 -2.76 17.35
CA ASP A 37 -4.52 -4.15 16.95
C ASP A 37 -4.32 -4.23 15.43
N ILE A 38 -3.05 -4.34 15.04
CA ILE A 38 -2.57 -4.49 13.67
C ILE A 38 -3.30 -5.63 12.93
N SER A 39 -3.71 -6.68 13.65
CA SER A 39 -4.42 -7.84 13.06
C SER A 39 -5.82 -7.47 12.58
N GLN A 40 -6.51 -6.59 13.29
CA GLN A 40 -7.84 -6.11 12.88
C GLN A 40 -7.73 -5.16 11.70
N ILE A 41 -6.77 -4.23 11.74
CA ILE A 41 -6.50 -3.32 10.62
C ILE A 41 -6.23 -4.11 9.35
N ARG A 42 -5.38 -5.14 9.42
CA ARG A 42 -5.07 -6.01 8.29
C ARG A 42 -6.33 -6.69 7.71
N ARG A 43 -7.20 -7.25 8.56
CA ARG A 43 -8.44 -7.90 8.11
C ARG A 43 -9.40 -6.90 7.47
N VAL A 44 -9.52 -5.69 8.03
CA VAL A 44 -10.35 -4.62 7.46
C VAL A 44 -9.81 -4.20 6.11
N LEU A 45 -8.49 -4.05 5.96
CA LEU A 45 -7.86 -3.73 4.68
C LEU A 45 -8.11 -4.83 3.63
N GLU A 46 -7.94 -6.10 4.00
CA GLU A 46 -8.22 -7.25 3.13
C GLU A 46 -9.70 -7.31 2.71
N ALA A 47 -10.61 -6.98 3.62
CA ALA A 47 -12.04 -6.90 3.33
C ALA A 47 -12.37 -5.70 2.42
N ALA A 48 -11.82 -4.52 2.72
CA ALA A 48 -12.04 -3.31 1.92
C ALA A 48 -11.56 -3.52 0.47
N ASP A 49 -10.41 -4.15 0.28
CA ASP A 49 -9.89 -4.57 -1.02
C ASP A 49 -10.82 -5.59 -1.71
N LYS A 50 -11.31 -6.60 -0.99
CA LYS A 50 -12.22 -7.62 -1.55
C LYS A 50 -13.57 -7.06 -1.99
N TYR A 51 -14.14 -6.10 -1.24
CA TYR A 51 -15.46 -5.51 -1.54
C TYR A 51 -15.37 -4.18 -2.30
N GLY A 52 -14.17 -3.72 -2.68
CA GLY A 52 -13.98 -2.49 -3.46
C GLY A 52 -14.33 -1.20 -2.72
N VAL A 53 -14.20 -1.18 -1.39
CA VAL A 53 -14.45 0.03 -0.58
C VAL A 53 -13.16 0.85 -0.52
N THR A 54 -12.92 1.65 -1.57
CA THR A 54 -11.66 2.38 -1.77
C THR A 54 -11.30 3.32 -0.63
N ASN A 55 -12.23 4.16 -0.16
CA ASN A 55 -11.96 5.10 0.93
C ASN A 55 -11.55 4.38 2.22
N LEU A 56 -12.23 3.28 2.56
CA LEU A 56 -11.88 2.46 3.72
C LEU A 56 -10.51 1.81 3.56
N LYS A 57 -10.18 1.36 2.36
CA LYS A 57 -8.86 0.79 2.05
C LYS A 57 -7.75 1.81 2.26
N LEU A 58 -7.93 3.03 1.76
CA LEU A 58 -6.95 4.12 1.93
C LEU A 58 -6.75 4.51 3.40
N GLU A 59 -7.84 4.65 4.16
CA GLU A 59 -7.76 4.95 5.60
C GLU A 59 -7.09 3.80 6.37
N ALA A 60 -7.49 2.55 6.12
CA ALA A 60 -6.91 1.38 6.76
C ALA A 60 -5.42 1.22 6.41
N GLU A 61 -5.00 1.55 5.20
CA GLU A 61 -3.60 1.54 4.78
C GLU A 61 -2.77 2.55 5.58
N VAL A 62 -3.26 3.77 5.76
CA VAL A 62 -2.57 4.81 6.54
C VAL A 62 -2.48 4.42 8.02
N CYS A 63 -3.57 3.88 8.59
CA CYS A 63 -3.56 3.35 9.95
C CYS A 63 -2.56 2.20 10.10
N TYR A 64 -2.56 1.25 9.16
CA TYR A 64 -1.64 0.11 9.18
C TYR A 64 -0.19 0.56 9.14
N ALA A 65 0.15 1.47 8.22
CA ALA A 65 1.51 2.01 8.08
C ALA A 65 1.96 2.82 9.31
N SER A 66 1.03 3.46 10.03
CA SER A 66 1.34 4.26 11.23
C SER A 66 1.49 3.41 12.49
N SER A 67 0.70 2.34 12.62
CA SER A 67 0.75 1.42 13.77
C SER A 67 1.84 0.35 13.63
N LEU A 68 2.34 0.12 12.42
CA LEU A 68 3.35 -0.90 12.15
C LEU A 68 4.76 -0.45 12.52
N SER A 69 5.44 -1.24 13.35
CA SER A 69 6.88 -1.12 13.58
C SER A 69 7.65 -1.96 12.54
N LEU A 70 8.20 -1.32 11.51
CA LEU A 70 9.05 -1.98 10.52
C LEU A 70 10.42 -2.35 11.12
N THR A 71 10.83 -3.60 10.91
CA THR A 71 12.12 -4.18 11.29
C THR A 71 12.73 -4.88 10.08
N LEU A 72 14.05 -5.08 10.06
CA LEU A 72 14.74 -5.70 8.92
C LEU A 72 14.21 -7.08 8.53
N GLU A 73 13.61 -7.81 9.48
CA GLU A 73 13.07 -9.16 9.26
C GLU A 73 11.63 -9.13 8.73
N ASN A 74 10.80 -8.18 9.19
CA ASN A 74 9.38 -8.13 8.82
C ASN A 74 9.11 -7.34 7.53
N VAL A 75 10.03 -6.46 7.13
CA VAL A 75 9.81 -5.53 6.01
C VAL A 75 9.50 -6.26 4.72
N LEU A 76 10.13 -7.42 4.45
CA LEU A 76 9.89 -8.19 3.23
C LEU A 76 8.48 -8.80 3.21
N GLU A 77 7.99 -9.28 4.35
CA GLU A 77 6.63 -9.82 4.47
C GLU A 77 5.59 -8.73 4.26
N HIS A 78 5.79 -7.56 4.87
CA HIS A 78 4.89 -6.41 4.70
C HIS A 78 4.95 -5.83 3.30
N LEU A 79 6.12 -5.83 2.66
CA LEU A 79 6.26 -5.42 1.25
C LEU A 79 5.49 -6.36 0.33
N SER A 80 5.65 -7.68 0.50
CA SER A 80 4.91 -8.69 -0.28
C SER A 80 3.39 -8.57 -0.08
N PHE A 81 2.96 -8.29 1.15
CA PHE A 81 1.56 -8.02 1.47
C PHE A 81 1.06 -6.74 0.79
N ALA A 82 1.84 -5.66 0.81
CA ALA A 82 1.49 -4.40 0.16
C ALA A 82 1.33 -4.57 -1.36
N GLU A 83 2.22 -5.34 -1.98
CA GLU A 83 2.13 -5.66 -3.41
C GLU A 83 0.89 -6.49 -3.73
N ALA A 84 0.60 -7.53 -2.95
CA ALA A 84 -0.58 -8.38 -3.15
C ALA A 84 -1.92 -7.63 -3.00
N LYS A 85 -1.94 -6.55 -2.21
CA LYS A 85 -3.15 -5.74 -1.93
C LYS A 85 -3.15 -4.38 -2.63
N ASN A 86 -2.21 -4.16 -3.55
CA ASN A 86 -2.04 -2.91 -4.27
C ASN A 86 -2.00 -1.68 -3.34
N CYS A 87 -1.40 -1.83 -2.17
CA CYS A 87 -1.29 -0.78 -1.15
C CYS A 87 -0.04 0.05 -1.43
N ALA A 88 -0.22 1.10 -2.23
CA ALA A 88 0.86 1.93 -2.72
C ALA A 88 1.62 2.65 -1.59
N TYR A 89 0.92 3.29 -0.64
CA TYR A 89 1.54 4.04 0.47
C TYR A 89 2.32 3.13 1.41
N LEU A 90 1.79 1.94 1.73
CA LEU A 90 2.53 0.95 2.52
C LEU A 90 3.79 0.48 1.81
N LYS A 91 3.73 0.28 0.48
CA LYS A 91 4.88 -0.09 -0.35
C LYS A 91 5.97 0.99 -0.31
N GLU A 92 5.59 2.27 -0.47
CA GLU A 92 6.54 3.39 -0.36
C GLU A 92 7.20 3.46 1.01
N LYS A 93 6.42 3.32 2.10
CA LYS A 93 6.97 3.29 3.46
C LYS A 93 7.95 2.15 3.69
N ALA A 94 7.65 0.95 3.17
CA ALA A 94 8.55 -0.20 3.26
C ALA A 94 9.85 0.04 2.48
N VAL A 95 9.77 0.58 1.26
CA VAL A 95 10.95 0.92 0.43
C VAL A 95 11.79 2.04 1.08
N ASP A 96 11.15 3.08 1.61
CA ASP A 96 11.83 4.14 2.36
C ASP A 96 12.63 3.58 3.54
N PHE A 97 12.05 2.60 4.26
CA PHE A 97 12.73 1.94 5.36
C PHE A 97 13.94 1.12 4.87
N ILE A 98 13.81 0.43 3.73
CA ILE A 98 14.91 -0.29 3.08
C ILE A 98 16.04 0.66 2.72
N ILE A 99 15.72 1.82 2.12
CA ILE A 99 16.72 2.82 1.71
C ILE A 99 17.45 3.41 2.93
N ARG A 100 16.73 3.71 4.02
CA ARG A 100 17.34 4.23 5.26
C ARG A 100 18.27 3.22 5.93
N ASN A 101 18.01 1.92 5.76
CA ASN A 101 18.78 0.84 6.38
C ASN A 101 19.61 0.03 5.36
N THR A 102 19.91 0.62 4.19
CA THR A 102 20.64 -0.02 3.09
C THR A 102 21.90 -0.74 3.56
N THR A 103 22.72 -0.09 4.40
CA THR A 103 23.99 -0.62 4.89
C THR A 103 23.82 -1.88 5.74
N GLU A 104 22.81 -1.94 6.60
CA GLU A 104 22.51 -3.10 7.45
C GLU A 104 21.89 -4.25 6.64
N ILE A 105 21.05 -3.93 5.64
CA ILE A 105 20.44 -4.91 4.74
C ILE A 105 21.49 -5.60 3.87
N ILE A 106 22.44 -4.81 3.34
CA ILE A 106 23.55 -5.33 2.53
C ILE A 106 24.43 -6.27 3.38
N LYS A 107 24.74 -5.89 4.62
CA LYS A 107 25.51 -6.75 5.55
C LYS A 107 24.80 -8.06 5.84
N ARG A 108 23.49 -8.04 6.06
CA ARG A 108 22.69 -9.22 6.38
C ARG A 108 22.28 -10.06 5.16
N LYS A 109 22.52 -9.57 3.93
CA LYS A 109 22.04 -10.20 2.67
C LYS A 109 20.55 -10.54 2.73
N THR A 110 19.73 -9.70 3.35
CA THR A 110 18.30 -10.02 3.60
C THR A 110 17.46 -9.89 2.33
N ILE A 111 17.91 -9.12 1.34
CA ILE A 111 17.24 -8.94 0.05
C ILE A 111 18.13 -9.51 -1.06
N THR A 112 17.94 -10.79 -1.39
CA THR A 112 18.61 -11.46 -2.51
C THR A 112 17.60 -11.79 -3.59
N THR A 113 17.11 -10.78 -4.30
CA THR A 113 16.30 -11.02 -5.51
C THR A 113 17.25 -11.09 -6.70
N THR A 114 17.44 -12.29 -7.23
CA THR A 114 18.08 -12.54 -8.52
C THR A 114 17.02 -13.01 -9.50
N SER A 115 16.75 -12.19 -10.51
CA SER A 115 16.23 -12.61 -11.80
C SER A 115 16.66 -11.58 -12.85
N GLU A 116 17.48 -12.04 -13.81
CA GLU A 116 17.88 -11.42 -15.08
C GLU A 116 18.18 -9.89 -15.12
N GLY A 117 18.82 -9.35 -14.08
CA GLY A 117 19.26 -7.95 -14.01
C GLY A 117 20.39 -7.72 -12.99
N PRO A 118 20.89 -6.48 -12.84
CA PRO A 118 21.86 -6.13 -11.80
C PRO A 118 21.32 -6.57 -10.44
N SER A 119 22.15 -7.21 -9.62
CA SER A 119 21.72 -7.69 -8.30
C SER A 119 21.12 -6.53 -7.51
N MET A 120 19.95 -6.73 -6.89
CA MET A 120 19.31 -5.68 -6.08
C MET A 120 20.24 -5.18 -4.97
N SER A 121 21.14 -6.04 -4.46
CA SER A 121 22.21 -5.64 -3.53
C SER A 121 23.16 -4.60 -4.11
N ASP A 122 23.49 -4.71 -5.39
CA ASP A 122 24.45 -3.84 -6.08
C ASP A 122 23.81 -2.49 -6.41
N ILE A 123 22.52 -2.52 -6.79
CA ILE A 123 21.68 -1.33 -6.94
C ILE A 123 21.60 -0.60 -5.59
N LEU A 124 21.25 -1.33 -4.53
CA LEU A 124 21.11 -0.76 -3.19
C LEU A 124 22.44 -0.19 -2.68
N ALA A 125 23.56 -0.86 -2.98
CA ALA A 125 24.90 -0.37 -2.67
C ALA A 125 25.25 0.88 -3.49
N ALA A 126 24.83 0.98 -4.76
CA ALA A 126 25.03 2.17 -5.57
C ALA A 126 24.22 3.37 -5.06
N VAL A 127 22.96 3.14 -4.68
CA VAL A 127 22.09 4.15 -4.07
C VAL A 127 22.68 4.64 -2.75
N ALA A 128 23.20 3.75 -1.90
CA ALA A 128 23.86 4.14 -0.66
C ALA A 128 25.09 5.04 -0.89
N ARG A 129 25.80 4.86 -2.01
CA ARG A 129 26.94 5.71 -2.39
C ARG A 129 26.54 7.07 -2.97
N SER A 130 25.31 7.23 -3.47
CA SER A 130 24.85 8.45 -4.16
C SER A 130 24.05 9.41 -3.27
N GLN A 131 23.79 9.08 -2.00
CA GLN A 131 23.02 9.95 -1.09
C GLN A 131 23.67 11.32 -0.82
N ASP A 132 24.95 11.50 -1.20
CA ASP A 132 25.69 12.75 -1.05
C ASP A 132 25.44 13.78 -2.19
N GLU A 133 24.76 13.42 -3.29
CA GLU A 133 24.52 14.36 -4.40
C GLU A 133 23.03 14.48 -4.86
N LYS A 134 22.41 15.58 -4.40
CA LYS A 134 21.42 16.49 -5.06
C LYS A 134 19.93 16.11 -5.27
N LYS A 135 19.11 17.10 -4.86
CA LYS A 135 17.96 17.78 -5.55
C LYS A 135 17.25 16.99 -6.67
N ALA A 136 15.99 16.63 -6.44
CA ALA A 136 15.08 16.10 -7.47
C ALA A 136 14.33 17.22 -8.21
N GLU A 137 14.37 17.18 -9.53
CA GLU A 137 13.52 17.95 -10.45
C GLU A 137 12.06 17.48 -10.39
N LYS A 138 11.12 18.28 -10.91
CA LYS A 138 9.66 18.10 -10.86
C LYS A 138 9.14 16.94 -11.75
N GLU A 139 9.77 15.78 -11.69
CA GLU A 139 9.33 14.60 -12.43
C GLU A 139 8.26 13.83 -11.63
N LEU A 140 7.16 13.41 -12.26
CA LEU A 140 6.08 12.65 -11.60
C LEU A 140 6.62 11.36 -10.98
N CYS A 141 7.61 10.73 -11.62
CA CYS A 141 8.30 9.53 -11.16
C CYS A 141 9.04 9.70 -9.82
N ALA A 142 9.34 10.92 -9.39
CA ALA A 142 10.06 11.22 -8.13
C ALA A 142 9.13 11.69 -7.00
N MET A 143 7.83 11.88 -7.25
CA MET A 143 6.88 12.40 -6.25
C MET A 143 6.45 11.33 -5.24
N SER A 144 6.04 11.77 -4.04
CA SER A 144 5.49 10.85 -3.03
C SER A 144 4.10 10.36 -3.44
N ILE A 145 3.67 9.22 -2.91
CA ILE A 145 2.35 8.67 -3.25
C ILE A 145 1.22 9.58 -2.78
N ASN A 146 1.41 10.28 -1.65
CA ASN A 146 0.45 11.28 -1.20
C ASN A 146 0.29 12.43 -2.21
N GLU A 147 1.40 12.91 -2.79
CA GLU A 147 1.37 13.94 -3.83
C GLU A 147 0.70 13.42 -5.12
N LEU A 148 1.01 12.19 -5.54
CA LEU A 148 0.39 11.55 -6.71
C LEU A 148 -1.12 11.39 -6.51
N ARG A 149 -1.56 10.91 -5.34
CA ARG A 149 -2.98 10.76 -4.98
C ARG A 149 -3.69 12.10 -4.93
N HIS A 150 -3.06 13.15 -4.39
CA HIS A 150 -3.63 14.50 -4.37
C HIS A 150 -3.91 15.00 -5.79
N ARG A 151 -2.93 14.88 -6.68
CA ARG A 151 -3.08 15.32 -8.08
C ARG A 151 -4.08 14.50 -8.87
N ALA A 152 -4.10 13.18 -8.64
CA ALA A 152 -5.10 12.30 -9.24
C ALA A 152 -6.51 12.69 -8.79
N HIS A 153 -6.70 12.97 -7.49
CA HIS A 153 -7.98 13.43 -6.95
C HIS A 153 -8.42 14.78 -7.52
N GLU A 154 -7.51 15.76 -7.63
CA GLU A 154 -7.80 17.07 -8.24
C GLU A 154 -8.25 16.95 -9.70
N LYS A 155 -7.75 15.95 -10.43
CA LYS A 155 -8.16 15.65 -11.81
C LYS A 155 -9.40 14.72 -11.90
N GLY A 156 -9.96 14.28 -10.77
CA GLY A 156 -11.08 13.34 -10.73
C GLY A 156 -10.74 11.93 -11.22
N LEU A 157 -9.46 11.55 -11.15
CA LEU A 157 -8.95 10.23 -11.54
C LEU A 157 -9.03 9.24 -10.37
N ASP A 158 -8.93 7.95 -10.68
CA ASP A 158 -8.86 6.91 -9.66
C ASP A 158 -7.57 7.02 -8.83
N VAL A 159 -7.72 6.84 -7.52
CA VAL A 159 -6.66 6.97 -6.52
C VAL A 159 -6.24 5.61 -5.91
N ASP A 160 -7.02 4.55 -6.16
CA ASP A 160 -6.76 3.19 -5.66
C ASP A 160 -5.89 2.36 -6.61
N GLY A 161 -4.83 3.00 -7.12
CA GLY A 161 -3.91 2.41 -8.08
C GLY A 161 -2.53 2.08 -7.49
N SER A 162 -1.78 1.22 -8.20
CA SER A 162 -0.34 1.08 -7.95
C SER A 162 0.36 2.40 -8.27
N ARG A 163 1.60 2.58 -7.80
CA ARG A 163 2.37 3.79 -8.14
C ARG A 163 2.48 3.99 -9.66
N GLU A 164 2.69 2.91 -10.39
CA GLU A 164 2.81 2.92 -11.86
C GLU A 164 1.48 3.34 -12.50
N MET A 165 0.35 2.80 -12.02
CA MET A 165 -0.98 3.22 -12.51
C MET A 165 -1.25 4.70 -12.24
N LEU A 166 -0.88 5.22 -11.07
CA LEU A 166 -1.02 6.64 -10.74
C LEU A 166 -0.16 7.53 -11.66
N VAL A 167 1.08 7.14 -11.94
CA VAL A 167 1.96 7.91 -12.84
C VAL A 167 1.42 7.88 -14.27
N SER A 168 1.07 6.70 -14.81
CA SER A 168 0.57 6.59 -16.19
C SER A 168 -0.78 7.31 -16.41
N THR A 169 -1.68 7.29 -15.43
CA THR A 169 -2.95 8.05 -15.50
C THR A 169 -2.73 9.56 -15.43
N LEU A 170 -1.74 10.03 -14.68
CA LEU A 170 -1.38 11.44 -14.62
C LEU A 170 -0.66 11.91 -15.89
N GLU A 171 0.20 11.08 -16.48
CA GLU A 171 0.89 11.38 -17.74
C GLU A 171 -0.06 11.43 -18.93
N SER A 172 -1.01 10.49 -19.02
CA SER A 172 -2.01 10.46 -20.10
C SER A 172 -3.07 11.58 -20.00
N SER A 173 -3.19 12.24 -18.85
CA SER A 173 -4.10 13.37 -18.61
C SER A 173 -3.41 14.73 -18.68
N THR A 174 -2.16 14.79 -19.13
CA THR A 174 -1.37 16.02 -19.30
C THR A 174 -1.24 16.34 -20.78
#